data_AF-A0A0G1XJZ2-F1
#
_entry.id   AF-A0A0G1XJZ2-F1
#
_cell.length_a   1.000
_cell.length_b   1.000
_cell.length_c   1.000
_cell.angle_alpha   90.00
_cell.angle_beta   90.00
_cell.angle_gamma   90.00
#
_symmetry.space_group_name_H-M   'P 1'
#
loop_
_entity.id
_entity.type
_entity.pdbx_description
1 polymer ?
#
loop_
_entity_poly.entity_id
_entity_poly.type
_entity_poly.pdbx_seq_one_letter_code
_entity_poly.pdbx_strand_id
1 'polypeptide(L)'
;MHRKKYAICIFLSLFLMAKQMSPFLNMLREAVGGAIAGLIAGLILGLAIKYIAIIILPEMFEGPEIFAPFMGMGLGTLVGAILGGFAGLKNE
;
A
#
# COMPACT_ATOMS: atom_id res chain seq x y z
N MET A 1 28.04 38.61 -15.66
CA MET A 1 28.39 37.62 -14.60
C MET A 1 27.19 36.88 -13.99
N HIS A 2 25.93 37.31 -14.20
CA HIS A 2 24.74 36.70 -13.58
C HIS A 2 24.26 35.37 -14.21
N ARG A 3 24.44 35.13 -15.52
CA ARG A 3 23.90 33.92 -16.19
C ARG A 3 24.49 32.59 -15.67
N LYS A 4 25.73 32.58 -15.19
CA LYS A 4 26.39 31.36 -14.69
C LYS A 4 25.82 30.85 -13.36
N LYS A 5 25.24 31.73 -12.53
CA LYS A 5 24.66 31.35 -11.21
C LYS A 5 23.36 30.57 -11.35
N TYR A 6 22.51 30.93 -12.32
CA TYR A 6 21.24 30.25 -12.56
C TYR A 6 21.40 28.83 -13.11
N ALA A 7 22.40 28.62 -13.98
CA ALA A 7 22.70 27.30 -14.53
C ALA A 7 23.11 26.29 -13.43
N ILE A 8 23.87 26.75 -12.43
CA ILE A 8 24.28 25.93 -11.28
C ILE A 8 23.07 25.59 -10.41
N CYS A 9 22.17 26.56 -10.13
CA CYS A 9 20.97 26.28 -9.34
C CYS A 9 20.05 25.27 -10.03
N ILE A 10 19.86 25.37 -11.35
CA ILE A 10 19.04 24.42 -12.13
C ILE A 10 19.66 23.02 -12.13
N PHE A 11 20.97 22.93 -12.31
CA PHE A 11 21.67 21.65 -12.29
C PHE A 11 21.64 21.01 -10.90
N LEU A 12 21.78 21.81 -9.84
CA LEU A 12 21.69 21.36 -8.46
C LEU A 12 20.28 20.89 -8.09
N SER A 13 19.23 21.59 -8.54
CA SER A 13 17.84 21.16 -8.31
C SER A 13 17.49 19.89 -9.08
N LEU A 14 17.98 19.73 -10.32
CA LEU A 14 17.85 18.49 -11.09
C LEU A 14 18.59 17.33 -10.41
N PHE A 15 19.80 17.57 -9.92
CA PHE A 15 20.60 16.56 -9.23
C PHE A 15 19.96 16.14 -7.89
N LEU A 16 19.42 17.08 -7.13
CA LEU A 16 18.65 16.81 -5.91
C LEU A 16 17.37 16.03 -6.20
N MET A 17 16.62 16.38 -7.25
CA MET A 17 15.43 15.63 -7.69
C MET A 17 15.78 14.20 -8.13
N ALA A 18 16.88 14.02 -8.86
CA ALA A 18 17.34 12.70 -9.29
C ALA A 18 17.73 11.81 -8.09
N LYS A 19 18.36 12.39 -7.05
CA LYS A 19 18.70 11.66 -5.81
C LYS A 19 17.50 11.32 -4.94
N GLN A 20 16.41 12.10 -5.02
CA GLN A 20 15.17 11.82 -4.27
C GLN A 20 14.29 10.77 -4.96
N MET A 21 14.43 10.57 -6.27
CA MET A 21 13.67 9.55 -6.98
C MET A 21 14.02 8.12 -6.55
N SER A 22 15.25 7.82 -6.13
CA SER A 22 15.61 6.47 -5.65
C SER A 22 14.84 6.06 -4.36
N PRO A 23 14.78 6.90 -3.30
CA PRO A 23 13.92 6.68 -2.13
C PRO A 23 12.47 6.45 -2.48
N PHE A 24 11.96 7.33 -3.33
CA PHE A 24 10.55 7.33 -3.66
C PHE A 24 10.16 6.07 -4.44
N LEU A 25 11.00 5.60 -5.36
CA LEU A 25 10.76 4.39 -6.12
C LEU A 25 10.88 3.12 -5.26
N ASN A 26 11.83 3.08 -4.31
CA ASN A 26 11.94 1.98 -3.34
C ASN A 26 10.71 1.91 -2.44
N MET A 27 10.28 3.06 -1.90
CA MET A 27 9.04 3.17 -1.11
C MET A 27 7.82 2.73 -1.91
N LEU A 28 7.67 3.19 -3.16
CA LEU A 28 6.55 2.81 -4.01
C LEU A 28 6.55 1.32 -4.33
N ARG A 29 7.71 0.73 -4.61
CA ARG A 29 7.81 -0.70 -4.91
C ARG A 29 7.38 -1.54 -3.72
N GLU A 30 7.89 -1.24 -2.54
CA GLU A 30 7.55 -1.96 -1.30
C GLU A 30 6.09 -1.70 -0.89
N ALA A 31 5.57 -0.49 -1.10
CA ALA A 31 4.16 -0.18 -0.88
C ALA A 31 3.25 -0.99 -1.82
N VAL A 32 3.59 -1.10 -3.11
CA VAL A 32 2.82 -1.91 -4.07
C VAL A 32 2.92 -3.40 -3.72
N GLY A 33 4.12 -3.88 -3.37
CA GLY A 33 4.31 -5.27 -2.91
C GLY A 33 3.50 -5.57 -1.65
N GLY A 34 3.54 -4.67 -0.67
CA GLY A 34 2.75 -4.73 0.55
C GLY A 34 1.25 -4.66 0.29
N ALA A 35 0.80 -3.83 -0.65
CA ALA A 35 -0.59 -3.75 -1.07
C ALA A 35 -1.09 -5.08 -1.65
N ILE A 36 -0.31 -5.73 -2.51
CA ILE A 36 -0.65 -7.03 -3.11
C ILE A 36 -0.68 -8.12 -2.02
N ALA A 37 0.33 -8.17 -1.16
CA ALA A 37 0.38 -9.12 -0.05
C ALA A 37 -0.81 -8.92 0.91
N GLY A 38 -1.12 -7.66 1.23
CA GLY A 38 -2.24 -7.25 2.04
C GLY A 38 -3.59 -7.58 1.42
N LEU A 39 -3.73 -7.43 0.09
CA LEU A 39 -4.93 -7.83 -0.66
C LEU A 39 -5.19 -9.33 -0.52
N ILE A 40 -4.15 -10.16 -0.70
CA ILE A 40 -4.26 -11.61 -0.61
C ILE A 40 -4.59 -12.02 0.84
N ALA A 41 -3.85 -11.50 1.82
CA ALA A 41 -4.09 -11.79 3.24
C ALA A 41 -5.49 -11.33 3.68
N GLY A 42 -5.90 -10.15 3.23
CA GLY A 42 -7.23 -9.58 3.48
C GLY A 42 -8.36 -10.39 2.87
N LEU A 43 -8.17 -10.91 1.64
CA LEU A 43 -9.11 -11.84 1.00
C LEU A 43 -9.25 -13.13 1.81
N ILE A 44 -8.15 -13.74 2.22
CA ILE A 44 -8.15 -14.98 3.01
C ILE A 44 -8.90 -14.75 4.34
N LEU A 45 -8.61 -13.65 5.03
CA LEU A 45 -9.28 -13.30 6.27
C LEU A 45 -10.78 -13.03 6.06
N GLY A 46 -11.14 -12.28 5.03
CA GLY A 46 -12.54 -11.99 4.72
C GLY A 46 -13.34 -13.24 4.31
N LEU A 47 -12.72 -14.18 3.60
CA LEU A 47 -13.29 -15.50 3.32
C LEU A 47 -13.47 -16.32 4.60
N ALA A 48 -12.48 -16.32 5.50
CA ALA A 48 -12.61 -17.01 6.78
C ALA A 48 -13.80 -16.47 7.60
N ILE A 49 -13.95 -15.13 7.66
CA ILE A 49 -15.09 -14.48 8.32
C ILE A 49 -16.41 -14.90 7.67
N LYS A 50 -16.48 -14.95 6.32
CA LYS A 50 -17.65 -15.45 5.60
C LYS A 50 -18.03 -16.87 6.05
N TYR A 51 -17.09 -17.81 6.06
CA TYR A 51 -17.38 -19.20 6.45
C TYR A 51 -17.77 -19.31 7.93
N ILE A 52 -17.13 -18.55 8.81
CA ILE A 52 -17.49 -18.50 10.24
C ILE A 52 -18.91 -17.94 10.42
N ALA A 53 -19.25 -16.87 9.69
CA ALA A 53 -20.56 -16.24 9.72
C ALA A 53 -21.66 -17.23 9.30
N ILE A 54 -21.45 -18.01 8.23
CA ILE A 54 -22.40 -19.04 7.76
C ILE A 54 -22.63 -20.12 8.82
N ILE A 55 -21.61 -20.48 9.60
CA ILE A 55 -21.72 -21.55 10.62
C ILE A 55 -22.42 -21.04 11.88
N ILE A 56 -22.21 -19.77 12.24
CA ILE A 56 -22.66 -19.22 13.54
C ILE A 56 -24.00 -18.50 13.42
N LEU A 57 -24.27 -17.80 12.32
CA LEU A 57 -25.51 -17.02 12.15
C LEU A 57 -26.65 -17.93 11.68
N PRO A 58 -27.84 -17.81 12.28
CA PRO A 58 -29.03 -18.51 11.80
C PRO A 58 -29.44 -17.99 10.42
N GLU A 59 -29.92 -18.87 9.54
CA GLU A 59 -30.27 -18.60 8.13
C GLU A 59 -31.25 -17.44 7.90
N MET A 60 -31.96 -16.98 8.95
CA MET A 60 -32.88 -15.85 8.87
C MET A 60 -32.20 -14.47 8.88
N PHE A 61 -30.88 -14.40 9.10
CA PHE A 61 -30.11 -13.16 9.01
C PHE A 61 -29.29 -13.14 7.72
N GLU A 62 -29.57 -12.17 6.84
CA GLU A 62 -28.61 -11.79 5.79
C GLU A 62 -27.34 -11.23 6.45
N GLY A 63 -26.34 -12.10 6.60
CA GLY A 63 -25.08 -11.76 7.24
C GLY A 63 -24.18 -10.90 6.35
N PRO A 64 -23.11 -10.29 6.91
CA PRO A 64 -22.11 -9.54 6.13
C PRO A 64 -21.22 -10.43 5.25
N GLU A 65 -21.61 -11.68 5.03
CA GLU A 65 -20.85 -12.76 4.41
C GLU A 65 -20.48 -12.47 2.95
N ILE A 66 -21.30 -11.70 2.24
CA ILE A 66 -21.02 -11.26 0.87
C ILE A 66 -19.99 -10.12 0.87
N PHE A 67 -20.05 -9.22 1.85
CA PHE A 67 -19.21 -8.01 1.90
C PHE A 67 -17.87 -8.24 2.63
N ALA A 68 -17.80 -9.21 3.54
CA ALA A 68 -16.62 -9.49 4.36
C ALA A 68 -15.35 -9.78 3.53
N PRO A 69 -15.40 -10.56 2.42
CA PRO A 69 -14.24 -10.73 1.53
C PRO A 69 -13.74 -9.41 0.93
N PHE A 70 -14.66 -8.56 0.45
CA PHE A 70 -14.30 -7.28 -0.18
C PHE A 70 -13.76 -6.28 0.84
N MET A 71 -14.36 -6.22 2.03
CA MET A 71 -13.88 -5.40 3.14
C MET A 71 -12.50 -5.86 3.62
N GLY A 72 -12.30 -7.17 3.72
CA GLY A 72 -11.01 -7.78 4.04
C GLY A 72 -9.95 -7.41 3.02
N MET A 73 -10.24 -7.53 1.71
CA MET A 73 -9.35 -7.10 0.64
C MET A 73 -9.00 -5.61 0.73
N GLY A 74 -10.01 -4.74 0.88
CA GLY A 74 -9.80 -3.28 0.92
C GLY A 74 -8.93 -2.86 2.10
N LEU A 75 -9.27 -3.31 3.30
CA LEU A 75 -8.50 -3.01 4.51
C LEU A 75 -7.11 -3.65 4.46
N GLY A 76 -7.01 -4.89 4.02
CA GLY A 76 -5.74 -5.60 3.88
C GLY A 76 -4.80 -4.88 2.90
N THR A 77 -5.31 -4.46 1.73
CA THR A 77 -4.55 -3.71 0.73
C THR A 77 -4.06 -2.38 1.31
N LEU A 78 -4.93 -1.65 2.03
CA LEU A 78 -4.58 -0.36 2.63
C LEU A 78 -3.50 -0.51 3.72
N VAL A 79 -3.68 -1.44 4.66
CA VAL A 79 -2.70 -1.71 5.72
C VAL A 79 -1.39 -2.21 5.12
N GLY A 80 -1.46 -3.13 4.16
CA GLY A 80 -0.30 -3.66 3.45
C GLY A 80 0.48 -2.58 2.70
N ALA A 81 -0.21 -1.66 2.03
CA ALA A 81 0.42 -0.53 1.33
C ALA A 81 1.14 0.42 2.29
N ILE A 82 0.52 0.73 3.43
CA ILE A 82 1.09 1.61 4.46
C ILE A 82 2.34 0.96 5.07
N LEU A 83 2.24 -0.30 5.48
CA LEU A 83 3.36 -1.03 6.09
C LEU A 83 4.51 -1.26 5.09
N GLY A 84 4.18 -1.58 3.84
CA GLY A 84 5.15 -1.71 2.75
C GLY A 84 5.86 -0.39 2.47
N GLY A 85 5.13 0.73 2.43
CA GLY A 85 5.71 2.06 2.28
C GLY A 85 6.67 2.42 3.41
N PHE A 86 6.29 2.16 4.68
CA PHE A 86 7.18 2.37 5.82
C PHE A 86 8.43 1.48 5.77
N ALA A 87 8.28 0.22 5.34
CA ALA A 87 9.43 -0.68 5.16
C ALA A 87 10.39 -0.17 4.08
N GLY A 88 9.84 0.31 2.95
CA GLY A 88 10.63 0.89 1.86
C GLY A 88 11.37 2.17 2.26
N LEU A 89 10.81 2.98 3.16
CA LEU A 89 11.48 4.17 3.72
C LEU A 89 12.59 3.83 4.73
N LYS A 90 12.49 2.69 5.42
CA LYS A 90 13.45 2.26 6.43
C LYS A 90 14.68 1.56 5.84
N ASN A 91 14.56 1.02 4.63
CA ASN A 91 15.62 0.25 3.96
C ASN A 91 16.61 1.12 3.15
N GLU A 92 16.59 2.45 3.31
CA GLU A 92 17.60 3.39 2.82
C GLU A 92 18.46 3.96 3.93
#